data_AF-A0AA96JVV7-F1
#
_entry.id   AF-A0AA96JVV7-F1
#
_cell.length_a   1.000
_cell.length_b   1.000
_cell.length_c   1.000
_cell.angle_alpha   90.00
_cell.angle_beta   90.00
_cell.angle_gamma   90.00
#
_symmetry.space_group_name_H-M   'P 1'
#
loop_
_entity.id
_entity.type
_entity.pdbx_description
1 polymer ?
#
loop_
_entity_poly.entity_id
_entity_poly.type
_entity_poly.pdbx_seq_one_letter_code
_entity_poly.pdbx_strand_id
1 'polypeptide(L)'
;MKNEIPSDMPQQQVPPSQEQKPAILVPEIPHKDNRQEIVTYKTQIDETQNLLRTINESHLSKEQHDTYVSINSFLEKAEEAFSQNDLSMALNLSEKAHTLTKEIVNNSTKP
;
A
#
# COMPACT_ATOMS: atom_id res chain seq x y z
N MET A 1 35.38 26.50 75.47
CA MET A 1 36.00 27.34 74.41
C MET A 1 36.65 26.35 73.45
N LYS A 2 35.94 25.82 72.44
CA LYS A 2 35.65 26.41 71.12
C LYS A 2 36.88 27.05 70.47
N ASN A 3 37.52 26.32 69.54
CA ASN A 3 37.63 26.69 68.12
C ASN A 3 38.46 25.62 67.38
N GLU A 4 37.78 24.56 66.95
CA GLU A 4 38.29 23.64 65.93
C GLU A 4 37.91 24.20 64.56
N ILE A 5 38.91 24.27 63.68
CA ILE A 5 38.78 24.62 62.27
C ILE A 5 38.13 23.43 61.56
N PRO A 6 36.99 23.56 60.85
CA PRO A 6 36.50 22.48 60.01
C PRO A 6 37.29 22.46 58.70
N SER A 7 38.14 21.44 58.55
CA SER A 7 38.62 20.95 57.27
C SER A 7 37.54 20.10 56.58
N ASP A 8 37.67 20.02 55.25
CA ASP A 8 36.98 19.14 54.32
C ASP A 8 35.54 19.48 53.92
N MET A 9 35.47 20.32 52.90
CA MET A 9 34.44 20.21 51.87
C MET A 9 34.67 18.89 51.10
N PRO A 10 33.68 17.99 50.97
CA PRO A 10 33.81 16.90 50.02
C PRO A 10 33.73 17.47 48.60
N GLN A 11 34.84 17.42 47.87
CA GLN A 11 34.86 17.61 46.42
C GLN A 11 33.96 16.54 45.79
N GLN A 12 32.78 16.95 45.31
CA GLN A 12 31.99 16.15 44.39
C GLN A 12 32.81 15.94 43.12
N GLN A 13 33.37 14.75 42.97
CA GLN A 13 33.87 14.25 41.70
C GLN A 13 32.70 14.21 40.72
N VAL A 14 32.66 15.16 39.81
CA VAL A 14 31.80 15.09 38.61
C VAL A 14 32.23 13.87 37.80
N PRO A 15 31.34 12.91 37.51
CA PRO A 15 31.65 11.81 36.61
C PRO A 15 32.00 12.37 35.22
N PRO A 16 32.92 11.74 34.47
CA PRO A 16 33.24 12.17 33.12
C PRO A 16 31.97 12.13 32.27
N SER A 17 31.72 13.25 31.56
CA SER A 17 30.67 13.37 30.56
C SER A 17 30.71 12.16 29.63
N GLN A 18 29.73 11.27 29.78
CA GLN A 18 29.41 10.31 28.75
C GLN A 18 28.99 11.14 27.54
N GLU A 19 29.77 11.11 26.47
CA GLU A 19 29.34 11.55 25.15
C GLU A 19 27.99 10.88 24.87
N GLN A 20 26.91 11.63 25.06
CA GLN A 20 25.59 11.23 24.62
C GLN A 20 25.67 11.22 23.09
N LYS A 21 26.03 10.05 22.54
CA LYS A 21 25.77 9.76 21.13
C LYS A 21 24.31 10.14 20.88
N PRO A 22 24.01 10.98 19.89
CA PRO A 22 22.62 11.26 19.55
C PRO A 22 21.95 9.92 19.35
N ALA A 23 20.87 9.66 20.10
CA ALA A 23 20.01 8.53 19.83
C ALA A 23 19.50 8.75 18.41
N ILE A 24 20.11 8.06 17.45
CA ILE A 24 19.57 7.97 16.10
C ILE A 24 18.27 7.21 16.30
N LEU A 25 17.17 7.96 16.37
CA LEU A 25 15.83 7.42 16.20
C LEU A 25 15.81 6.86 14.78
N VAL A 26 16.27 5.62 14.62
CA VAL A 26 16.01 4.87 13.41
C VAL A 26 14.49 4.83 13.34
N PRO A 27 13.86 5.42 12.32
CA PRO A 27 12.44 5.21 12.12
C PRO A 27 12.30 3.70 11.99
N GLU A 28 11.66 3.08 12.97
CA GLU A 28 11.23 1.69 12.88
C GLU A 28 10.22 1.70 11.74
N ILE A 29 10.69 1.49 10.51
CA ILE A 29 9.84 1.40 9.33
C ILE A 29 8.98 0.18 9.63
N PRO A 30 7.68 0.32 9.91
CA PRO A 30 6.86 -0.85 10.13
C PRO A 30 6.89 -1.60 8.81
N HIS A 31 7.38 -2.85 8.84
CA HIS A 31 7.17 -3.78 7.74
C HIS A 31 5.66 -3.93 7.60
N LYS A 32 5.06 -3.12 6.71
CA LYS A 32 3.63 -3.13 6.46
C LYS A 32 3.29 -4.53 5.99
N ASP A 33 2.44 -5.23 6.76
CA ASP A 33 1.98 -6.55 6.36
C ASP A 33 1.03 -6.37 5.18
N ASN A 34 1.59 -6.50 3.98
CA ASN A 34 0.85 -6.31 2.74
C ASN A 34 0.08 -7.58 2.33
N ARG A 35 0.01 -8.62 3.18
CA ARG A 35 -0.73 -9.85 2.89
C ARG A 35 -2.18 -9.56 2.52
N GLN A 36 -2.83 -8.66 3.27
CA GLN A 36 -4.22 -8.32 3.00
C GLN A 36 -4.37 -7.62 1.65
N GLU A 37 -3.45 -6.70 1.30
CA GLU A 37 -3.44 -5.99 0.02
C GLU A 37 -3.26 -6.97 -1.15
N ILE A 38 -2.34 -7.92 -1.01
CA ILE A 38 -2.09 -8.97 -2.01
C ILE A 38 -3.33 -9.86 -2.20
N VAL A 39 -3.96 -10.29 -1.11
CA VAL A 39 -5.19 -11.10 -1.17
C VAL A 39 -6.31 -10.32 -1.85
N THR A 40 -6.54 -9.07 -1.45
CA THR A 40 -7.56 -8.21 -2.05
C THR A 40 -7.32 -8.01 -3.55
N TYR A 41 -6.08 -7.72 -3.96
CA TYR A 41 -5.71 -7.57 -5.37
C TYR A 41 -6.03 -8.84 -6.17
N LYS A 42 -5.60 -10.01 -5.69
CA LYS A 42 -5.83 -11.29 -6.38
C LYS A 42 -7.32 -11.59 -6.52
N THR A 43 -8.10 -11.41 -5.46
CA THR A 43 -9.55 -11.60 -5.49
C THR A 43 -10.20 -10.68 -6.53
N GLN A 44 -9.82 -9.40 -6.57
CA GLN A 44 -10.37 -8.46 -7.56
C GLN A 44 -10.03 -8.83 -9.00
N ILE A 45 -8.78 -9.24 -9.26
CA ILE A 45 -8.37 -9.70 -10.60
C ILE A 45 -9.17 -10.92 -11.02
N ASP A 46 -9.28 -11.93 -10.16
CA ASP A 46 -10.01 -13.16 -10.46
C ASP A 46 -11.51 -12.87 -10.71
N GLU A 47 -12.14 -12.06 -9.87
CA GLU A 47 -13.54 -11.64 -10.06
C GLU A 47 -13.73 -10.87 -11.37
N THR A 48 -12.83 -9.93 -11.68
CA THR A 48 -12.90 -9.12 -12.90
C THR A 48 -12.75 -9.99 -14.15
N GLN A 49 -11.76 -10.88 -14.17
CA GLN A 49 -11.54 -11.81 -15.28
C GLN A 49 -12.73 -12.76 -15.47
N ASN A 50 -13.34 -13.25 -14.38
CA ASN A 50 -14.52 -14.09 -14.46
C ASN A 50 -15.72 -13.34 -15.05
N LEU A 51 -15.94 -12.09 -14.67
CA LEU A 51 -16.99 -11.25 -15.26
C LEU A 51 -16.72 -10.96 -16.74
N LEU A 52 -15.49 -10.65 -17.13
CA LEU A 52 -15.13 -10.41 -18.53
C LEU A 52 -15.44 -11.61 -19.43
N ARG A 53 -15.23 -12.85 -18.93
CA ARG A 53 -15.58 -14.08 -19.67
C ARG A 53 -17.08 -14.23 -19.94
N THR A 54 -17.94 -13.56 -19.18
CA THR A 54 -19.39 -13.58 -19.40
C THR A 54 -19.86 -12.58 -20.45
N ILE A 55 -19.01 -11.63 -20.83
CA ILE A 55 -19.35 -10.59 -21.78
C ILE A 55 -19.17 -11.15 -23.19
N ASN A 56 -20.23 -11.06 -24.00
CA ASN A 56 -20.11 -11.31 -25.43
C ASN A 56 -19.71 -10.03 -26.15
N GLU A 57 -18.44 -9.93 -26.54
CA GLU A 57 -17.87 -8.76 -27.24
C GLU A 57 -18.64 -8.39 -28.52
N SER A 58 -19.24 -9.36 -29.23
CA SER A 58 -19.98 -9.08 -30.47
C SER A 58 -21.29 -8.32 -30.25
N HIS A 59 -21.78 -8.26 -29.01
CA HIS A 59 -23.01 -7.55 -28.63
C HIS A 59 -22.72 -6.18 -28.00
N LEU A 60 -21.45 -5.80 -27.85
CA LEU A 60 -21.08 -4.53 -27.29
C LEU A 60 -21.33 -3.40 -28.29
N SER A 61 -21.85 -2.28 -27.80
CA SER A 61 -21.81 -1.02 -28.54
C SER A 61 -20.35 -0.58 -28.74
N LYS A 62 -20.10 0.36 -29.65
CA LYS A 62 -18.75 0.90 -29.86
C LYS A 62 -18.15 1.46 -28.56
N GLU A 63 -18.93 2.22 -27.79
CA GLU A 63 -18.48 2.79 -26.51
C GLU A 63 -18.17 1.72 -25.47
N GLN A 64 -19.00 0.68 -25.39
CA GLN A 64 -18.75 -0.47 -24.50
C GLN A 64 -17.51 -1.25 -24.93
N HIS A 65 -17.27 -1.40 -26.23
CA HIS A 65 -16.06 -2.03 -26.75
C HIS A 65 -14.80 -1.22 -26.42
N ASP A 66 -14.83 0.11 -26.58
CA ASP A 66 -13.71 0.98 -26.20
C ASP A 66 -13.42 0.91 -24.68
N THR A 67 -14.48 0.78 -23.87
CA THR A 67 -14.37 0.55 -22.42
C THR A 67 -13.80 -0.84 -22.13
N TYR A 68 -14.23 -1.87 -22.85
CA TYR A 68 -13.71 -3.25 -22.73
C TYR A 68 -12.20 -3.31 -23.01
N VAL A 69 -11.73 -2.65 -24.07
CA VAL A 69 -10.29 -2.53 -24.38
C VAL A 69 -9.53 -1.81 -23.26
N SER A 70 -10.14 -0.75 -22.70
CA SER A 70 -9.55 0.01 -21.59
C SER A 70 -9.44 -0.83 -20.32
N ILE A 71 -10.44 -1.68 -20.03
CA ILE A 71 -10.41 -2.62 -18.90
C ILE A 71 -9.23 -3.58 -19.04
N ASN A 72 -9.06 -4.22 -20.20
CA ASN A 72 -7.93 -5.12 -20.44
C ASN A 72 -6.58 -4.40 -20.25
N SER A 73 -6.47 -3.15 -20.73
CA SER A 73 -5.28 -2.32 -20.51
C SER A 73 -5.02 -2.01 -19.03
N PHE A 74 -6.07 -1.84 -18.21
CA PHE A 74 -5.91 -1.65 -16.78
C PHE A 74 -5.46 -2.93 -16.08
N LEU A 75 -5.96 -4.10 -16.49
CA LEU A 75 -5.54 -5.39 -15.94
C LEU A 75 -4.05 -5.66 -16.24
N GLU A 76 -3.61 -5.45 -17.47
CA GLU A 76 -2.20 -5.59 -17.85
C GLU A 76 -1.30 -4.69 -17.00
N LYS A 77 -1.65 -3.40 -16.86
CA LYS A 77 -0.89 -2.46 -16.03
C LYS A 77 -0.94 -2.82 -14.54
N ALA A 78 -2.04 -3.40 -14.06
CA ALA A 78 -2.16 -3.83 -12.68
C ALA A 78 -1.22 -5.02 -12.40
N GLU A 79 -1.11 -5.95 -13.34
CA GLU A 79 -0.15 -7.08 -13.27
C GLU A 79 1.30 -6.62 -13.35
N GLU A 80 1.61 -5.64 -14.21
CA GLU A 80 2.93 -5.01 -14.27
C GLU A 80 3.29 -4.32 -12.94
N ALA A 81 2.39 -3.50 -12.40
CA ALA A 81 2.57 -2.83 -11.11
C ALA A 81 2.76 -3.84 -9.96
N PHE A 82 1.96 -4.90 -9.94
CA PHE A 82 2.10 -5.99 -8.96
C PHE A 82 3.47 -6.66 -9.07
N SER A 83 3.94 -6.94 -10.29
CA SER A 83 5.25 -7.53 -10.55
C SER A 83 6.41 -6.61 -10.11
N GLN A 84 6.19 -5.30 -10.12
CA GLN A 84 7.13 -4.29 -9.63
C GLN A 84 7.03 -4.04 -8.11
N ASN A 85 6.18 -4.79 -7.40
CA ASN A 85 5.83 -4.59 -5.98
C ASN A 85 5.16 -3.23 -5.68
N ASP A 86 4.63 -2.55 -6.68
CA ASP A 86 3.76 -1.39 -6.48
C ASP A 86 2.32 -1.85 -6.23
N LEU A 87 2.09 -2.36 -5.02
CA LEU A 87 0.79 -2.88 -4.60
C LEU A 87 -0.31 -1.82 -4.57
N SER A 88 0.05 -0.56 -4.30
CA SER A 88 -0.88 0.57 -4.28
C SER A 88 -1.41 0.83 -5.69
N MET A 89 -0.52 0.89 -6.68
CA MET A 89 -0.91 1.05 -8.08
C MET A 89 -1.67 -0.18 -8.59
N ALA A 90 -1.21 -1.38 -8.26
CA ALA A 90 -1.89 -2.62 -8.65
C ALA A 90 -3.35 -2.67 -8.16
N LEU A 91 -3.59 -2.34 -6.88
CA LEU A 91 -4.94 -2.29 -6.30
C LEU A 91 -5.83 -1.23 -6.95
N ASN A 92 -5.30 -0.03 -7.18
CA ASN A 92 -6.08 1.04 -7.80
C ASN A 92 -6.48 0.69 -9.24
N LEU A 93 -5.59 0.07 -10.00
CA LEU A 93 -5.87 -0.37 -11.37
C LEU A 93 -6.85 -1.55 -11.40
N SER A 94 -6.71 -2.53 -10.50
CA SER A 94 -7.66 -3.65 -10.40
C SER A 94 -9.05 -3.20 -9.99
N GLU A 95 -9.18 -2.24 -9.06
CA GLU A 95 -10.47 -1.70 -8.63
C GLU A 95 -11.17 -0.94 -9.76
N LYS A 96 -10.42 -0.16 -10.55
CA LYS A 96 -10.94 0.52 -11.75
C LYS A 96 -11.44 -0.48 -12.79
N ALA A 97 -10.62 -1.48 -13.12
CA ALA A 97 -10.98 -2.54 -14.05
C ALA A 97 -12.25 -3.27 -13.59
N HIS A 98 -12.34 -3.61 -12.31
CA HIS A 98 -13.49 -4.27 -11.72
C HIS A 98 -14.77 -3.44 -11.82
N THR A 99 -14.68 -2.15 -11.50
CA THR A 99 -15.83 -1.22 -11.54
C THR A 99 -16.37 -1.08 -12.95
N LEU A 100 -15.49 -0.81 -13.92
CA LEU A 100 -15.88 -0.69 -15.33
C LEU A 100 -16.46 -2.00 -15.89
N THR A 101 -15.92 -3.15 -15.48
CA THR A 101 -16.46 -4.45 -15.89
C THR A 101 -17.88 -4.65 -15.38
N LYS A 102 -18.16 -4.32 -14.12
CA LYS A 102 -19.51 -4.33 -13.56
C LYS A 102 -20.46 -3.39 -14.32
N GLU A 103 -19.99 -2.22 -14.70
CA GLU A 103 -20.78 -1.27 -15.50
C GLU A 103 -21.14 -1.84 -16.87
N ILE A 104 -20.18 -2.46 -17.57
CA ILE A 104 -20.48 -3.12 -18.86
C ILE A 104 -21.51 -4.24 -18.65
N VAL A 105 -21.30 -5.15 -17.70
CA VAL A 105 -22.23 -6.27 -17.45
C VAL A 105 -23.64 -5.77 -17.10
N ASN A 106 -23.75 -4.75 -16.26
CA ASN A 106 -25.05 -4.18 -15.86
C ASN A 106 -25.74 -3.43 -17.01
N ASN A 107 -24.97 -2.78 -17.89
CA ASN A 107 -25.52 -2.03 -19.01
C ASN A 107 -25.79 -2.91 -20.24
N SER A 108 -25.09 -4.04 -20.40
CA SER A 108 -25.32 -5.03 -21.46
C SER A 108 -26.50 -5.96 -21.19
N THR A 109 -27.01 -6.01 -19.96
CA THR A 109 -28.15 -6.84 -19.56
C THR A 109 -29.50 -6.09 -19.61
N LYS A 110 -29.51 -4.83 -20.04
CA LYS A 110 -30.75 -4.05 -20.17
C LYS A 110 -31.36 -4.25 -21.57
N PRO A 111 -32.58 -4.81 -21.67
CA PRO A 111 -33.26 -5.06 -22.94
C PRO A 111 -33.73 -3.75 -23.62
#